data_AF-A0A496T2N2-F1
#
_entry.id   AF-A0A496T2N2-F1
#
_cell.length_a   1.000
_cell.length_b   1.000
_cell.length_c   1.000
_cell.angle_alpha   90.00
_cell.angle_beta   90.00
_cell.angle_gamma   90.00
#
_symmetry.space_group_name_H-M   'P 1'
#
loop_
_entity.id
_entity.type
_entity.pdbx_description
1 polymer ?
#
loop_
_entity_poly.entity_id
_entity_poly.type
_entity_poly.pdbx_seq_one_letter_code
_entity_poly.pdbx_strand_id
1 'polypeptide(L)'
;PSGNCLEWTHRFFEKLTQGQPENFRVPIWGFAPHYYCGSAGTALDFSDAQWYQLLKQAAYMDTLIQEQWEAMAEYDPQHRVKLVVDEWGCWHPSGTEINPYHLFEQMSTLRDALAAALTLDIFNNHCDKVAMANVAQLVNCIHSLFLADGEHFVRTPNYYVFDMYKDHQGAKCLKTKLEADDISYTIDGEKRTIPGLWGSASLQENKLTLTLVNLQLKDPLETKINIVGATVKQIVQTVLTHQDSHAHNTFETPDVLIPKSKKLDLTGEKFTIELEPASVSKFTLTL
;
A
#
# COMPACT_ATOMS: atom_id res chain seq x y z
N PRO A 1 3.50 4.38 -18.38
CA PRO A 1 3.08 3.19 -19.18
C PRO A 1 2.27 2.23 -18.32
N SER A 2 1.19 1.65 -18.86
CA SER A 2 0.32 0.73 -18.13
C SER A 2 0.98 -0.66 -17.95
N GLY A 3 0.75 -1.30 -16.80
CA GLY A 3 1.00 -2.73 -16.61
C GLY A 3 2.48 -3.16 -16.67
N ASN A 4 3.41 -2.31 -16.20
CA ASN A 4 4.85 -2.58 -16.16
C ASN A 4 5.51 -2.82 -17.54
N CYS A 5 5.16 -2.02 -18.55
CA CYS A 5 5.75 -2.15 -19.89
C CYS A 5 7.23 -1.70 -19.93
N LEU A 6 8.17 -2.64 -19.79
CA LEU A 6 9.61 -2.38 -19.86
C LEU A 6 10.05 -1.90 -21.25
N GLU A 7 9.44 -2.40 -22.33
CA GLU A 7 9.73 -1.96 -23.70
C GLU A 7 9.53 -0.44 -23.86
N TRP A 8 8.47 0.11 -23.24
CA TRP A 8 8.25 1.56 -23.24
C TRP A 8 9.39 2.29 -22.56
N THR A 9 9.83 1.81 -21.40
CA THR A 9 10.93 2.39 -20.62
C THR A 9 12.22 2.39 -21.42
N HIS A 10 12.61 1.25 -22.01
CA HIS A 10 13.80 1.17 -22.87
C HIS A 10 13.71 2.14 -24.04
N ARG A 11 12.60 2.12 -24.80
CA ARG A 11 12.43 3.01 -25.96
C ARG A 11 12.42 4.49 -25.59
N PHE A 12 11.87 4.84 -24.44
CA PHE A 12 11.85 6.21 -23.94
C PHE A 12 13.27 6.67 -23.61
N PHE A 13 13.99 5.90 -22.77
CA PHE A 13 15.34 6.27 -22.35
C PHE A 13 16.36 6.18 -23.47
N GLU A 14 16.26 5.20 -24.38
CA GLU A 14 17.11 5.12 -25.57
C GLU A 14 17.00 6.39 -26.43
N LYS A 15 15.78 6.88 -26.67
CA LYS A 15 15.56 8.14 -27.40
C LYS A 15 16.03 9.36 -26.63
N LEU A 16 15.85 9.35 -25.31
CA LEU A 16 16.25 10.44 -24.42
C LEU A 16 17.78 10.56 -24.32
N THR A 17 18.49 9.44 -24.37
CA THR A 17 19.96 9.37 -24.25
C THR A 17 20.70 9.19 -25.57
N GLN A 18 19.97 9.09 -26.70
CA GLN A 18 20.51 8.74 -28.02
C GLN A 18 21.27 7.41 -28.03
N GLY A 19 20.85 6.47 -27.19
CA GLY A 19 21.50 5.17 -27.00
C GLY A 19 22.85 5.23 -26.29
N GLN A 20 23.27 6.39 -25.79
CA GLN A 20 24.52 6.54 -25.04
C GLN A 20 24.21 6.81 -23.57
N PRO A 21 24.57 5.91 -22.63
CA PRO A 21 24.33 6.13 -21.22
C PRO A 21 24.81 7.50 -20.76
N GLU A 22 24.03 8.14 -19.89
CA GLU A 22 24.28 9.48 -19.37
C GLU A 22 24.16 10.66 -20.35
N ASN A 23 24.00 10.43 -21.67
CA ASN A 23 23.87 11.50 -22.68
C ASN A 23 22.44 12.06 -22.82
N PHE A 24 21.88 12.56 -21.73
CA PHE A 24 20.52 13.09 -21.70
C PHE A 24 20.35 14.33 -22.60
N ARG A 25 19.43 14.25 -23.57
CA ARG A 25 19.11 15.37 -24.48
C ARG A 25 18.41 16.54 -23.79
N VAL A 26 17.67 16.26 -22.71
CA VAL A 26 16.95 17.23 -21.89
C VAL A 26 17.02 16.80 -20.43
N PRO A 27 17.00 17.75 -19.47
CA PRO A 27 16.92 17.40 -18.07
C PRO A 27 15.55 16.80 -17.74
N ILE A 28 15.56 15.71 -16.98
CA ILE A 28 14.38 15.08 -16.39
C ILE A 28 14.76 14.57 -15.00
N TRP A 29 13.81 14.62 -14.08
CA TRP A 29 14.02 14.20 -12.67
C TRP A 29 13.10 13.07 -12.24
N GLY A 30 12.01 12.84 -12.96
CA GLY A 30 11.02 11.80 -12.66
C GLY A 30 10.57 11.07 -13.92
N PHE A 31 10.43 9.75 -13.82
CA PHE A 31 9.82 8.90 -14.85
C PHE A 31 8.62 8.16 -14.25
N ALA A 32 7.50 8.15 -14.96
CA ALA A 32 6.20 7.74 -14.43
C ALA A 32 5.71 6.40 -14.99
N PRO A 33 5.95 5.27 -14.30
CA PRO A 33 5.22 4.04 -14.55
C PRO A 33 3.85 4.09 -13.84
N HIS A 34 2.81 3.56 -14.49
CA HIS A 34 1.44 3.52 -13.93
C HIS A 34 1.07 2.05 -13.67
N TYR A 35 0.44 1.78 -12.53
CA TYR A 35 0.00 0.44 -12.20
C TYR A 35 -1.23 0.39 -11.31
N TYR A 36 -2.34 -0.02 -11.92
CA TYR A 36 -3.52 -0.45 -11.21
C TYR A 36 -3.41 -1.95 -10.94
N CYS A 37 -3.60 -2.37 -9.70
CA CYS A 37 -3.69 -3.80 -9.38
C CYS A 37 -4.99 -4.43 -9.93
N GLY A 38 -5.92 -3.60 -10.40
CA GLY A 38 -7.15 -4.01 -11.05
C GLY A 38 -8.17 -4.52 -10.05
N SER A 39 -8.77 -5.67 -10.34
CA SER A 39 -9.82 -6.27 -9.52
C SER A 39 -9.67 -7.78 -9.43
N ALA A 40 -10.27 -8.35 -8.40
CA ALA A 40 -10.61 -9.75 -8.28
C ALA A 40 -12.03 -9.84 -7.71
N GLY A 41 -13.01 -10.21 -8.53
CA GLY A 41 -14.43 -9.99 -8.22
C GLY A 41 -14.83 -8.52 -8.43
N THR A 42 -15.84 -8.06 -7.70
CA THR A 42 -16.26 -6.64 -7.67
C THR A 42 -15.77 -5.94 -6.40
N ALA A 43 -16.13 -4.67 -6.20
CA ALA A 43 -15.81 -3.94 -4.98
C ALA A 43 -16.47 -4.57 -3.73
N LEU A 44 -17.73 -5.03 -3.83
CA LEU A 44 -18.52 -5.53 -2.69
C LEU A 44 -18.84 -7.03 -2.74
N ASP A 45 -18.63 -7.69 -3.88
CA ASP A 45 -18.87 -9.12 -4.05
C ASP A 45 -17.58 -9.80 -4.50
N PHE A 46 -16.92 -10.46 -3.56
CA PHE A 46 -15.70 -11.23 -3.78
C PHE A 46 -15.58 -12.40 -2.80
N SER A 47 -14.91 -13.46 -3.25
CA SER A 47 -14.61 -14.64 -2.42
C SER A 47 -13.33 -14.47 -1.60
N ASP A 48 -13.13 -15.34 -0.60
CA ASP A 48 -11.87 -15.46 0.16
C ASP A 48 -10.66 -15.67 -0.78
N ALA A 49 -10.82 -16.40 -1.89
CA ALA A 49 -9.73 -16.58 -2.86
C ALA A 49 -9.42 -15.28 -3.63
N GLN A 50 -10.45 -14.51 -3.98
CA GLN A 50 -10.30 -13.22 -4.66
C GLN A 50 -9.76 -12.12 -3.73
N TRP A 51 -9.97 -12.23 -2.42
CA TRP A 51 -9.27 -11.42 -1.42
C TRP A 51 -7.75 -11.52 -1.59
N TYR A 52 -7.21 -12.73 -1.57
CA TYR A 52 -5.77 -12.95 -1.73
C TYR A 52 -5.28 -12.62 -3.14
N GLN A 53 -6.11 -12.86 -4.17
CA GLN A 53 -5.77 -12.50 -5.55
C GLN A 53 -5.52 -10.99 -5.70
N LEU A 54 -6.43 -10.14 -5.19
CA LEU A 54 -6.27 -8.69 -5.30
C LEU A 54 -5.05 -8.20 -4.51
N LEU A 55 -4.85 -8.70 -3.30
CA LEU A 55 -3.70 -8.32 -2.47
C LEU A 55 -2.38 -8.76 -3.13
N LYS A 56 -2.36 -9.91 -3.80
CA LYS A 56 -1.19 -10.35 -4.58
C LYS A 56 -0.94 -9.46 -5.79
N GLN A 57 -1.99 -9.01 -6.47
CA GLN A 57 -1.86 -8.05 -7.56
C GLN A 57 -1.32 -6.71 -7.02
N ALA A 58 -1.83 -6.21 -5.90
CA ALA A 58 -1.29 -4.99 -5.27
C ALA A 58 0.21 -5.15 -4.90
N ALA A 59 0.59 -6.30 -4.34
CA ALA A 59 1.97 -6.60 -3.99
C ALA A 59 2.93 -6.65 -5.21
N TYR A 60 2.42 -6.85 -6.43
CA TYR A 60 3.24 -6.81 -7.65
C TYR A 60 3.88 -5.43 -7.90
N MET A 61 3.40 -4.38 -7.24
CA MET A 61 4.07 -3.07 -7.24
C MET A 61 5.56 -3.17 -6.85
N ASP A 62 5.91 -4.07 -5.93
CA ASP A 62 7.29 -4.30 -5.52
C ASP A 62 8.18 -4.76 -6.68
N THR A 63 7.67 -5.70 -7.49
CA THR A 63 8.33 -6.19 -8.69
C THR A 63 8.42 -5.10 -9.75
N LEU A 64 7.33 -4.36 -9.99
CA LEU A 64 7.31 -3.26 -10.95
C LEU A 64 8.36 -2.21 -10.64
N ILE A 65 8.47 -1.76 -9.38
CA ILE A 65 9.47 -0.77 -8.98
C ILE A 65 10.87 -1.26 -9.28
N GLN A 66 11.17 -2.52 -8.96
CA GLN A 66 12.50 -3.10 -9.18
C GLN A 66 12.83 -3.22 -10.68
N GLU A 67 11.92 -3.79 -11.47
CA GLU A 67 12.15 -3.97 -12.91
C GLU A 67 12.25 -2.64 -13.66
N GLN A 68 11.41 -1.66 -13.33
CA GLN A 68 11.50 -0.31 -13.91
C GLN A 68 12.80 0.39 -13.52
N TRP A 69 13.22 0.25 -12.26
CA TRP A 69 14.48 0.80 -11.77
C TRP A 69 15.68 0.19 -12.51
N GLU A 70 15.70 -1.12 -12.69
CA GLU A 70 16.76 -1.84 -13.41
C GLU A 70 16.79 -1.46 -14.89
N ALA A 71 15.63 -1.38 -15.56
CA ALA A 71 15.56 -0.96 -16.96
C ALA A 71 16.08 0.48 -17.16
N MET A 72 15.82 1.38 -16.21
CA MET A 72 16.35 2.74 -16.23
C MET A 72 17.88 2.77 -16.07
N ALA A 73 18.47 1.84 -15.29
CA ALA A 73 19.91 1.82 -14.98
C ALA A 73 20.80 1.62 -16.21
N GLU A 74 20.30 0.99 -17.28
CA GLU A 74 21.03 0.83 -18.55
C GLU A 74 21.38 2.18 -19.20
N TYR A 75 20.57 3.21 -18.96
CA TYR A 75 20.70 4.54 -19.55
C TYR A 75 21.09 5.61 -18.51
N ASP A 76 20.71 5.40 -17.25
CA ASP A 76 20.97 6.25 -16.10
C ASP A 76 21.61 5.46 -14.94
N PRO A 77 22.86 5.00 -15.08
CA PRO A 77 23.51 4.16 -14.06
C PRO A 77 23.72 4.88 -12.71
N GLN A 78 23.61 6.20 -12.71
CA GLN A 78 23.69 7.03 -11.50
C GLN A 78 22.31 7.30 -10.86
N HIS A 79 21.23 6.85 -11.49
CA HIS A 79 19.85 7.04 -11.03
C HIS A 79 19.52 8.49 -10.64
N ARG A 80 19.86 9.42 -11.53
CA ARG A 80 19.51 10.84 -11.44
C ARG A 80 18.01 11.04 -11.61
N VAL A 81 17.35 10.20 -12.41
CA VAL A 81 15.90 10.16 -12.60
C VAL A 81 15.30 9.20 -11.59
N LYS A 82 14.31 9.66 -10.82
CA LYS A 82 13.56 8.84 -9.86
C LYS A 82 12.25 8.32 -10.45
N LEU A 83 11.67 7.32 -9.81
CA LEU A 83 10.33 6.84 -10.14
C LEU A 83 9.27 7.76 -9.53
N VAL A 84 8.23 8.03 -10.31
CA VAL A 84 7.04 8.78 -9.93
C VAL A 84 5.83 7.90 -10.23
N VAL A 85 5.32 7.15 -9.25
CA VAL A 85 4.17 6.26 -9.45
C VAL A 85 2.88 7.07 -9.29
N ASP A 86 2.59 7.92 -10.27
CA ASP A 86 1.53 8.93 -10.22
C ASP A 86 0.12 8.40 -10.56
N GLU A 87 -0.01 7.11 -10.85
CA GLU A 87 -1.29 6.41 -10.90
C GLU A 87 -1.15 4.99 -10.36
N TRP A 88 -1.85 4.71 -9.25
CA TRP A 88 -1.97 3.37 -8.68
C TRP A 88 -3.25 3.18 -7.86
N GLY A 89 -3.61 1.91 -7.62
CA GLY A 89 -4.75 1.52 -6.78
C GLY A 89 -5.59 0.39 -7.37
N CYS A 90 -6.63 -0.03 -6.65
CA CYS A 90 -7.63 -0.98 -7.15
C CYS A 90 -8.56 -0.30 -8.14
N TRP A 91 -8.91 -0.98 -9.23
CA TRP A 91 -9.91 -0.53 -10.19
C TRP A 91 -10.91 -1.65 -10.43
N HIS A 92 -12.09 -1.51 -9.83
CA HIS A 92 -13.15 -2.51 -9.86
C HIS A 92 -14.09 -2.33 -11.07
N PRO A 93 -14.78 -3.40 -11.49
CA PRO A 93 -15.91 -3.28 -12.40
C PRO A 93 -16.99 -2.35 -11.83
N SER A 94 -17.73 -1.69 -12.72
CA SER A 94 -18.90 -0.88 -12.37
C SER A 94 -19.97 -1.69 -11.65
N GLY A 95 -20.80 -1.02 -10.84
CA GLY A 95 -21.94 -1.60 -10.14
C GLY A 95 -22.07 -1.22 -8.66
N THR A 96 -21.21 -0.32 -8.17
CA THR A 96 -21.22 0.17 -6.77
C THR A 96 -21.15 1.68 -6.66
N GLU A 97 -21.37 2.37 -7.78
CA GLU A 97 -21.56 3.82 -7.86
C GLU A 97 -22.76 4.20 -6.97
N ILE A 98 -22.58 5.21 -6.12
CA ILE A 98 -23.66 5.88 -5.40
C ILE A 98 -24.46 6.72 -6.40
N ASN A 99 -23.75 7.39 -7.31
CA ASN A 99 -24.33 8.25 -8.31
C ASN A 99 -23.90 7.78 -9.72
N PRO A 100 -24.86 7.43 -10.60
CA PRO A 100 -24.54 6.89 -11.93
C PRO A 100 -23.86 7.89 -12.87
N TYR A 101 -23.78 9.18 -12.49
CA TYR A 101 -23.05 10.20 -13.23
C TYR A 101 -21.59 10.35 -12.79
N HIS A 102 -21.19 9.73 -11.67
CA HIS A 102 -19.80 9.72 -11.24
C HIS A 102 -19.01 8.73 -12.09
N LEU A 103 -17.90 9.21 -12.68
CA LEU A 103 -17.05 8.40 -13.54
C LEU A 103 -16.20 7.44 -12.69
N PHE A 104 -16.45 6.13 -12.84
CA PHE A 104 -15.71 5.07 -12.15
C PHE A 104 -15.79 5.15 -10.62
N GLU A 105 -16.91 5.65 -10.09
CA GLU A 105 -17.16 5.56 -8.65
C GLU A 105 -17.29 4.11 -8.23
N GLN A 106 -16.68 3.77 -7.11
CA GLN A 106 -16.73 2.43 -6.55
C GLN A 106 -16.65 2.51 -5.03
N MET A 107 -17.30 1.55 -4.37
CA MET A 107 -17.13 1.37 -2.93
C MET A 107 -15.72 0.91 -2.58
N SER A 108 -15.29 1.21 -1.36
CA SER A 108 -13.98 0.84 -0.82
C SER A 108 -14.16 0.07 0.48
N THR A 109 -13.60 -1.12 0.52
CA THR A 109 -13.74 -2.10 1.61
C THR A 109 -12.46 -2.20 2.45
N LEU A 110 -12.49 -3.05 3.49
CA LEU A 110 -11.28 -3.46 4.21
C LEU A 110 -10.20 -4.02 3.29
N ARG A 111 -10.58 -4.74 2.22
CA ARG A 111 -9.64 -5.28 1.24
C ARG A 111 -8.85 -4.17 0.55
N ASP A 112 -9.53 -3.08 0.19
CA ASP A 112 -8.92 -1.92 -0.45
C ASP A 112 -7.97 -1.20 0.50
N ALA A 113 -8.34 -1.08 1.77
CA ALA A 113 -7.45 -0.54 2.80
C ALA A 113 -6.15 -1.35 2.93
N LEU A 114 -6.22 -2.69 2.91
CA LEU A 114 -5.03 -3.52 2.97
C LEU A 114 -4.17 -3.40 1.69
N ALA A 115 -4.80 -3.29 0.52
CA ALA A 115 -4.11 -3.02 -0.74
C ALA A 115 -3.38 -1.65 -0.70
N ALA A 116 -4.01 -0.62 -0.14
CA ALA A 116 -3.38 0.68 0.07
C ALA A 116 -2.20 0.58 1.04
N ALA A 117 -2.39 -0.07 2.19
CA ALA A 117 -1.40 -0.17 3.25
C ALA A 117 -0.13 -0.90 2.79
N LEU A 118 -0.28 -2.08 2.17
CA LEU A 118 0.86 -2.84 1.66
C LEU A 118 1.58 -2.09 0.55
N THR A 119 0.86 -1.35 -0.30
CA THR A 119 1.49 -0.57 -1.40
C THR A 119 2.27 0.61 -0.85
N LEU A 120 1.76 1.30 0.18
CA LEU A 120 2.50 2.35 0.88
C LEU A 120 3.73 1.80 1.62
N ASP A 121 3.65 0.60 2.20
CA ASP A 121 4.82 -0.07 2.79
C ASP A 121 5.89 -0.38 1.74
N ILE A 122 5.49 -0.83 0.54
CA ILE A 122 6.39 -1.02 -0.60
C ILE A 122 7.08 0.31 -0.96
N PHE A 123 6.33 1.42 -1.10
CA PHE A 123 6.93 2.71 -1.41
C PHE A 123 7.89 3.20 -0.32
N ASN A 124 7.54 3.03 0.95
CA ASN A 124 8.43 3.37 2.07
C ASN A 124 9.74 2.57 1.99
N ASN A 125 9.66 1.28 1.69
CA ASN A 125 10.81 0.38 1.57
C ASN A 125 11.66 0.66 0.31
N HIS A 126 11.11 1.33 -0.71
CA HIS A 126 11.81 1.79 -1.93
C HIS A 126 11.92 3.31 -2.03
N CYS A 127 11.94 4.03 -0.89
CA CYS A 127 12.02 5.49 -0.88
C CYS A 127 13.32 6.07 -1.46
N ASP A 128 14.33 5.24 -1.70
CA ASP A 128 15.53 5.57 -2.46
C ASP A 128 15.31 5.61 -3.98
N LYS A 129 14.26 4.92 -4.46
CA LYS A 129 13.90 4.77 -5.88
C LYS A 129 12.67 5.60 -6.26
N VAL A 130 11.63 5.54 -5.42
CA VAL A 130 10.33 6.21 -5.61
C VAL A 130 10.34 7.54 -4.89
N ALA A 131 10.31 8.63 -5.66
CA ALA A 131 10.32 9.99 -5.12
C ALA A 131 8.91 10.55 -4.90
N MET A 132 7.92 10.01 -5.61
CA MET A 132 6.52 10.46 -5.54
C MET A 132 5.59 9.30 -5.93
N ALA A 133 4.42 9.26 -5.31
CA ALA A 133 3.33 8.40 -5.72
C ALA A 133 1.98 9.11 -5.53
N ASN A 134 1.01 8.84 -6.40
CA ASN A 134 -0.32 9.44 -6.36
C ASN A 134 -1.38 8.36 -6.57
N VAL A 135 -2.21 8.16 -5.55
CA VAL A 135 -3.32 7.20 -5.61
C VAL A 135 -4.40 7.71 -6.56
N ALA A 136 -4.96 6.80 -7.34
CA ALA A 136 -6.03 7.11 -8.29
C ALA A 136 -7.39 6.73 -7.69
N GLN A 137 -8.28 7.67 -7.35
CA GLN A 137 -8.09 9.13 -7.30
C GLN A 137 -8.53 9.70 -5.95
N LEU A 138 -8.75 11.02 -5.83
CA LEU A 138 -9.03 11.65 -4.53
C LEU A 138 -10.48 11.43 -4.05
N VAL A 139 -11.47 11.69 -4.92
CA VAL A 139 -12.91 11.69 -4.59
C VAL A 139 -13.71 10.99 -5.69
N ASN A 140 -14.66 10.12 -5.33
CA ASN A 140 -15.65 9.47 -6.22
C ASN A 140 -15.10 8.70 -7.43
N CYS A 141 -13.82 8.36 -7.46
CA CYS A 141 -13.20 7.74 -8.64
C CYS A 141 -12.15 6.73 -8.22
N ILE A 142 -12.37 5.47 -8.62
CA ILE A 142 -11.47 4.33 -8.46
C ILE A 142 -11.12 4.13 -6.97
N HIS A 143 -9.85 4.11 -6.59
CA HIS A 143 -9.34 3.75 -5.26
C HIS A 143 -9.42 4.92 -4.27
N SER A 144 -10.58 5.59 -4.25
CA SER A 144 -10.73 6.92 -3.66
C SER A 144 -10.58 7.00 -2.15
N LEU A 145 -10.15 8.17 -1.66
CA LEU A 145 -10.07 8.47 -0.23
C LEU A 145 -11.42 8.95 0.33
N PHE A 146 -12.25 9.56 -0.52
CA PHE A 146 -13.52 10.13 -0.12
C PHE A 146 -14.61 9.79 -1.13
N LEU A 147 -15.83 9.61 -0.62
CA LEU A 147 -17.05 9.61 -1.42
C LEU A 147 -17.89 10.82 -1.02
N ALA A 148 -18.53 11.48 -1.99
CA ALA A 148 -19.33 12.67 -1.79
C ALA A 148 -20.46 12.77 -2.83
N ASP A 149 -21.68 13.12 -2.41
CA ASP A 149 -22.79 13.43 -3.32
C ASP A 149 -23.70 14.47 -2.67
N GLY A 150 -23.88 15.63 -3.32
CA GLY A 150 -24.57 16.77 -2.74
C GLY A 150 -23.96 17.23 -1.42
N GLU A 151 -24.75 17.15 -0.33
CA GLU A 151 -24.31 17.48 1.04
C GLU A 151 -23.70 16.29 1.79
N HIS A 152 -23.73 15.09 1.21
CA HIS A 152 -23.22 13.88 1.82
C HIS A 152 -21.72 13.71 1.57
N PHE A 153 -21.00 13.24 2.58
CA PHE A 153 -19.56 13.00 2.53
C PHE A 153 -19.18 11.86 3.46
N VAL A 154 -18.32 10.94 3.00
CA VAL A 154 -17.79 9.86 3.82
C VAL A 154 -16.31 9.62 3.51
N ARG A 155 -15.55 9.27 4.55
CA ARG A 155 -14.17 8.80 4.46
C ARG A 155 -14.17 7.32 4.15
N THR A 156 -13.47 6.93 3.10
CA THR A 156 -13.30 5.52 2.78
C THR A 156 -12.30 4.86 3.74
N PRO A 157 -12.27 3.52 3.81
CA PRO A 157 -11.19 2.80 4.48
C PRO A 157 -9.79 3.21 4.00
N ASN A 158 -9.63 3.55 2.71
CA ASN A 158 -8.36 4.04 2.17
C ASN A 158 -7.92 5.35 2.83
N TYR A 159 -8.82 6.31 3.07
CA TYR A 159 -8.45 7.54 3.79
C TYR A 159 -7.82 7.25 5.14
N TYR A 160 -8.40 6.31 5.89
CA TYR A 160 -7.91 5.96 7.22
C TYR A 160 -6.52 5.33 7.17
N VAL A 161 -6.20 4.58 6.12
CA VAL A 161 -4.82 4.11 5.88
C VAL A 161 -3.88 5.29 5.65
N PHE A 162 -4.23 6.23 4.78
CA PHE A 162 -3.41 7.43 4.56
C PHE A 162 -3.20 8.25 5.84
N ASP A 163 -4.24 8.42 6.67
CA ASP A 163 -4.13 9.12 7.96
C ASP A 163 -3.24 8.35 8.95
N MET A 164 -3.31 7.02 8.98
CA MET A 164 -2.42 6.19 9.78
C MET A 164 -0.96 6.34 9.33
N TYR A 165 -0.70 6.36 8.02
CA TYR A 165 0.64 6.39 7.43
C TYR A 165 1.31 7.78 7.42
N LYS A 166 0.58 8.87 7.77
CA LYS A 166 1.12 10.25 7.71
C LYS A 166 2.42 10.46 8.49
N ASP A 167 2.66 9.68 9.55
CA ASP A 167 3.88 9.77 10.36
C ASP A 167 5.13 9.23 9.66
N HIS A 168 5.00 8.62 8.48
CA HIS A 168 6.14 8.31 7.61
C HIS A 168 6.59 9.51 6.77
N GLN A 169 5.75 10.53 6.60
CA GLN A 169 6.07 11.69 5.76
C GLN A 169 7.23 12.50 6.34
N GLY A 170 8.29 12.67 5.56
CA GLY A 170 9.50 13.38 5.98
C GLY A 170 10.34 12.64 7.04
N ALA A 171 9.96 11.43 7.43
CA ALA A 171 10.71 10.61 8.38
C ALA A 171 11.85 9.85 7.68
N LYS A 172 12.86 9.42 8.44
CA LYS A 172 13.95 8.59 7.93
C LYS A 172 13.48 7.14 7.85
N CYS A 173 13.44 6.55 6.65
CA CYS A 173 13.16 5.12 6.49
C CYS A 173 14.20 4.27 7.23
N LEU A 174 13.74 3.21 7.89
CA LEU A 174 14.58 2.24 8.58
C LEU A 174 14.56 0.91 7.81
N LYS A 175 15.70 0.22 7.80
CA LYS A 175 15.77 -1.14 7.27
C LYS A 175 14.93 -2.08 8.15
N THR A 176 13.82 -2.53 7.61
CA THR A 176 12.91 -3.48 8.25
C THR A 176 13.06 -4.85 7.59
N LYS A 177 13.26 -5.89 8.39
CA LYS A 177 13.25 -7.29 7.92
C LYS A 177 11.98 -7.95 8.44
N LEU A 178 11.16 -8.46 7.53
CA LEU A 178 9.95 -9.21 7.84
C LEU A 178 10.15 -10.67 7.44
N GLU A 179 9.75 -11.58 8.31
CA GLU A 179 9.75 -13.02 8.08
C GLU A 179 8.39 -13.55 8.53
N ALA A 180 7.64 -14.14 7.61
CA ALA A 180 6.34 -14.73 7.88
C ALA A 180 6.09 -15.88 6.90
N ASP A 181 5.22 -16.81 7.29
CA ASP A 181 4.80 -17.88 6.40
C ASP A 181 3.98 -17.31 5.23
N ASP A 182 4.13 -17.97 4.08
CA ASP A 182 3.32 -17.72 2.90
C ASP A 182 1.89 -18.21 3.11
N ILE A 183 0.91 -17.37 2.77
CA ILE A 183 -0.50 -17.76 2.68
C ILE A 183 -0.73 -18.46 1.36
N SER A 184 -1.22 -19.70 1.39
CA SER A 184 -1.63 -20.45 0.21
C SER A 184 -3.12 -20.27 -0.08
N TYR A 185 -3.48 -20.01 -1.33
CA TYR A 185 -4.87 -19.95 -1.80
C TYR A 185 -5.00 -20.54 -3.21
N THR A 186 -6.21 -20.93 -3.59
CA THR A 186 -6.49 -21.49 -4.92
C THR A 186 -7.51 -20.62 -5.63
N ILE A 187 -7.20 -20.22 -6.86
CA ILE A 187 -8.09 -19.46 -7.74
C ILE A 187 -7.99 -20.07 -9.14
N ASP A 188 -9.12 -20.25 -9.82
CA ASP A 188 -9.19 -20.87 -11.16
C ASP A 188 -8.46 -22.23 -11.28
N GLY A 189 -8.44 -23.00 -10.19
CA GLY A 189 -7.75 -24.30 -10.13
C GLY A 189 -6.23 -24.21 -9.92
N GLU A 190 -5.65 -23.02 -9.86
CA GLU A 190 -4.23 -22.79 -9.63
C GLU A 190 -3.93 -22.44 -8.18
N LYS A 191 -2.98 -23.17 -7.58
CA LYS A 191 -2.45 -22.82 -6.25
C LYS A 191 -1.48 -21.66 -6.37
N ARG A 192 -1.68 -20.61 -5.57
CA ARG A 192 -0.83 -19.42 -5.49
C ARG A 192 -0.46 -19.15 -4.03
N THR A 193 0.63 -18.40 -3.84
CA THR A 193 1.04 -17.92 -2.51
C THR A 193 1.28 -16.41 -2.48
N ILE A 194 1.20 -15.83 -1.29
CA ILE A 194 1.57 -14.45 -0.98
C ILE A 194 2.14 -14.40 0.45
N PRO A 195 3.18 -13.59 0.75
CA PRO A 195 3.65 -13.38 2.11
C PRO A 195 2.52 -12.91 3.03
N GLY A 196 2.39 -13.51 4.22
CA GLY A 196 1.30 -13.17 5.14
C GLY A 196 1.46 -11.86 5.90
N LEU A 197 2.67 -11.28 5.92
CA LEU A 197 3.01 -10.07 6.65
C LEU A 197 3.73 -9.07 5.75
N TRP A 198 3.24 -7.83 5.76
CA TRP A 198 3.87 -6.68 5.11
C TRP A 198 4.07 -5.55 6.12
N GLY A 199 4.92 -4.58 5.81
CA GLY A 199 5.20 -3.49 6.73
C GLY A 199 6.42 -2.66 6.36
N SER A 200 6.53 -1.52 7.01
CA SER A 200 7.66 -0.61 6.90
C SER A 200 7.89 0.12 8.23
N ALA A 201 9.06 0.71 8.39
CA ALA A 201 9.35 1.50 9.58
C ALA A 201 10.10 2.79 9.23
N SER A 202 9.81 3.85 9.98
CA SER A 202 10.54 5.10 9.90
C SER A 202 10.81 5.69 11.27
N LEU A 203 11.81 6.55 11.34
CA LEU A 203 12.18 7.28 12.54
C LEU A 203 12.13 8.78 12.27
N GLN A 204 11.45 9.51 13.15
CA GLN A 204 11.51 10.95 13.22
C GLN A 204 11.81 11.34 14.67
N GLU A 205 12.96 11.98 14.90
CA GLU A 205 13.46 12.28 16.24
C GLU A 205 13.52 10.99 17.10
N ASN A 206 12.78 10.94 18.22
CA ASN A 206 12.69 9.78 19.12
C ASN A 206 11.40 8.97 18.93
N LYS A 207 10.65 9.22 17.84
CA LYS A 207 9.41 8.55 17.51
C LYS A 207 9.64 7.59 16.35
N LEU A 208 9.58 6.30 16.63
CA LEU A 208 9.60 5.24 15.62
C LEU A 208 8.15 4.93 15.23
N THR A 209 7.85 5.05 13.93
CA THR A 209 6.60 4.60 13.34
C THR A 209 6.84 3.25 12.68
N LEU A 210 6.10 2.23 13.09
CA LEU A 210 6.10 0.91 12.48
C LEU A 210 4.69 0.60 11.98
N THR A 211 4.54 0.29 10.71
CA THR A 211 3.29 -0.21 10.12
C THR A 211 3.45 -1.68 9.79
N LEU A 212 2.41 -2.46 10.09
CA LEU A 212 2.35 -3.89 9.80
C LEU A 212 0.96 -4.22 9.24
N VAL A 213 0.92 -5.09 8.24
CA VAL A 213 -0.31 -5.53 7.58
C VAL A 213 -0.40 -7.06 7.68
N ASN A 214 -1.44 -7.55 8.35
CA ASN A 214 -1.77 -8.98 8.40
C ASN A 214 -2.78 -9.29 7.29
N LEU A 215 -2.35 -10.05 6.28
CA LEU A 215 -3.21 -10.41 5.15
C LEU A 215 -4.11 -11.62 5.43
N GLN A 216 -3.86 -12.37 6.51
CA GLN A 216 -4.68 -13.52 6.89
C GLN A 216 -6.11 -13.06 7.13
N LEU A 217 -7.06 -13.66 6.40
CA LEU A 217 -8.46 -13.24 6.46
C LEU A 217 -9.11 -13.52 7.82
N LYS A 218 -8.73 -14.63 8.46
CA LYS A 218 -9.42 -15.18 9.64
C LYS A 218 -8.51 -15.39 10.85
N ASP A 219 -7.22 -15.58 10.62
CA ASP A 219 -6.29 -15.96 11.67
C ASP A 219 -5.48 -14.75 12.16
N PRO A 220 -5.36 -14.57 13.49
CA PRO A 220 -4.44 -13.59 14.04
C PRO A 220 -3.00 -14.01 13.76
N LEU A 221 -2.08 -13.05 13.77
CA LEU A 221 -0.66 -13.30 13.53
C LEU A 221 0.18 -12.89 14.75
N GLU A 222 0.70 -13.89 15.48
CA GLU A 222 1.71 -13.66 16.52
C GLU A 222 2.98 -13.09 15.86
N THR A 223 3.34 -11.87 16.24
CA THR A 223 4.45 -11.13 15.64
C THR A 223 5.46 -10.77 16.70
N LYS A 224 6.69 -11.25 16.52
CA LYS A 224 7.84 -10.94 17.38
C LYS A 224 8.58 -9.74 16.81
N ILE A 225 8.62 -8.65 17.56
CA ILE A 225 9.26 -7.40 17.15
C ILE A 225 10.56 -7.24 17.95
N ASN A 226 11.65 -6.99 17.23
CA ASN A 226 12.98 -6.75 17.81
C ASN A 226 13.53 -5.42 17.29
N ILE A 227 13.66 -4.44 18.19
CA ILE A 227 14.22 -3.13 17.93
C ILE A 227 15.72 -3.18 18.24
N VAL A 228 16.54 -2.95 17.21
CA VAL A 228 18.01 -2.97 17.35
C VAL A 228 18.51 -1.55 17.56
N GLY A 229 19.25 -1.34 18.66
CA GLY A 229 19.93 -0.07 18.94
C GLY A 229 19.08 0.98 19.67
N ALA A 230 17.89 0.62 20.15
CA ALA A 230 17.07 1.50 20.98
C ALA A 230 16.12 0.71 21.90
N THR A 231 15.74 1.30 23.03
CA THR A 231 14.81 0.72 23.99
C THR A 231 13.46 1.42 23.91
N VAL A 232 12.38 0.68 23.70
CA VAL A 232 11.03 1.24 23.64
C VAL A 232 10.50 1.51 25.05
N LYS A 233 10.00 2.72 25.28
CA LYS A 233 9.42 3.18 26.55
C LYS A 233 7.90 3.21 26.54
N GLN A 234 7.31 3.44 25.37
CA GLN A 234 5.87 3.52 25.20
C GLN A 234 5.48 3.06 23.80
N ILE A 235 4.37 2.34 23.72
CA ILE A 235 3.76 1.90 22.46
C ILE A 235 2.31 2.35 22.43
N VAL A 236 1.92 3.04 21.36
CA VAL A 236 0.52 3.26 21.00
C VAL A 236 0.25 2.51 19.70
N GLN A 237 -0.65 1.54 19.75
CA GLN A 237 -1.12 0.81 18.58
C GLN A 237 -2.41 1.46 18.08
N THR A 238 -2.51 1.65 16.77
CA THR A 238 -3.75 2.03 16.08
C THR A 238 -4.04 0.97 15.03
N VAL A 239 -5.22 0.37 15.08
CA VAL A 239 -5.60 -0.77 14.22
C VAL A 239 -6.83 -0.41 13.40
N LEU A 240 -6.78 -0.69 12.09
CA LEU A 240 -7.92 -0.72 11.19
C LEU A 240 -8.18 -2.17 10.80
N THR A 241 -9.35 -2.71 11.17
CA THR A 241 -9.77 -4.09 10.89
C THR A 241 -11.28 -4.24 11.13
N HIS A 242 -11.87 -5.32 10.62
CA HIS A 242 -13.26 -5.71 10.83
C HIS A 242 -13.40 -7.24 10.69
N GLN A 243 -14.43 -7.82 11.32
CA GLN A 243 -14.70 -9.27 11.22
C GLN A 243 -15.21 -9.70 9.84
N ASP A 244 -15.74 -8.74 9.08
CA ASP A 244 -16.19 -8.90 7.69
C ASP A 244 -15.21 -8.18 6.76
N SER A 245 -14.64 -8.91 5.81
CA SER A 245 -13.72 -8.40 4.80
C SER A 245 -14.36 -7.44 3.80
N HIS A 246 -15.69 -7.47 3.68
CA HIS A 246 -16.46 -6.57 2.83
C HIS A 246 -16.87 -5.28 3.55
N ALA A 247 -16.48 -5.10 4.81
CA ALA A 247 -16.83 -3.92 5.58
C ALA A 247 -16.35 -2.64 4.88
N HIS A 248 -17.26 -1.69 4.74
CA HIS A 248 -17.07 -0.41 4.07
C HIS A 248 -17.95 0.65 4.74
N ASN A 249 -17.64 1.91 4.46
CA ASN A 249 -18.41 3.05 4.97
C ASN A 249 -19.36 3.55 3.88
N THR A 250 -20.57 3.92 4.26
CA THR A 250 -21.58 4.56 3.39
C THR A 250 -22.00 5.90 3.99
N PHE A 251 -22.88 6.65 3.34
CA PHE A 251 -23.42 7.88 3.93
C PHE A 251 -24.33 7.61 5.13
N GLU A 252 -25.05 6.48 5.13
CA GLU A 252 -25.93 6.06 6.22
C GLU A 252 -25.15 5.52 7.41
N THR A 253 -24.05 4.82 7.14
CA THR A 253 -23.17 4.23 8.16
C THR A 253 -21.71 4.62 7.90
N PRO A 254 -21.30 5.86 8.25
CA PRO A 254 -20.00 6.41 7.85
C PRO A 254 -18.81 5.89 8.68
N ASP A 255 -19.08 5.23 9.80
CA ASP A 255 -18.08 4.84 10.80
C ASP A 255 -18.04 3.32 11.08
N VAL A 256 -18.43 2.48 10.10
CA VAL A 256 -18.38 1.01 10.23
C VAL A 256 -16.94 0.52 10.35
N LEU A 257 -16.06 1.06 9.51
CA LEU A 257 -14.66 0.69 9.42
C LEU A 257 -13.78 1.93 9.65
N ILE A 258 -13.39 2.12 10.92
CA ILE A 258 -12.53 3.21 11.38
C ILE A 258 -11.38 2.70 12.27
N PRO A 259 -10.22 3.36 12.32
CA PRO A 259 -9.13 2.95 13.18
C PRO A 259 -9.45 3.11 14.67
N LYS A 260 -8.93 2.20 15.49
CA LYS A 260 -9.03 2.25 16.96
C LYS A 260 -7.64 2.23 17.59
N SER A 261 -7.39 3.13 18.53
CA SER A 261 -6.10 3.23 19.22
C SER A 261 -6.13 2.68 20.64
N LYS A 262 -5.06 2.01 21.05
CA LYS A 262 -4.82 1.56 22.42
C LYS A 262 -3.34 1.70 22.79
N LYS A 263 -3.07 1.99 24.06
CA LYS A 263 -1.71 1.90 24.61
C LYS A 263 -1.41 0.43 24.92
N LEU A 264 -0.18 -0.01 24.63
CA LEU A 264 0.28 -1.34 25.03
C LEU A 264 1.23 -1.19 26.20
N ASP A 265 1.06 -2.05 27.22
CA ASP A 265 1.93 -2.13 28.39
C ASP A 265 3.15 -3.01 28.09
N LEU A 266 3.85 -2.67 27.02
CA LEU A 266 5.06 -3.33 26.53
C LEU A 266 6.19 -2.30 26.46
N THR A 267 7.39 -2.71 26.88
CA THR A 267 8.61 -1.89 26.85
C THR A 267 9.81 -2.78 26.58
N GLY A 268 10.97 -2.17 26.32
CA GLY A 268 12.20 -2.89 26.03
C GLY A 268 12.53 -2.94 24.55
N GLU A 269 13.43 -3.84 24.18
CA GLU A 269 13.93 -3.99 22.81
C GLU A 269 13.18 -5.08 22.04
N LYS A 270 12.58 -6.03 22.77
CA LYS A 270 11.90 -7.20 22.21
C LYS A 270 10.55 -7.37 22.86
N PHE A 271 9.54 -7.55 22.04
CA PHE A 271 8.18 -7.82 22.50
C PHE A 271 7.41 -8.60 21.45
N THR A 272 6.41 -9.34 21.91
CA THR A 272 5.49 -10.09 21.06
C THR A 272 4.13 -9.40 21.11
N ILE A 273 3.52 -9.26 19.94
CA ILE A 273 2.17 -8.75 19.80
C ILE A 273 1.34 -9.71 18.95
N GLU A 274 0.03 -9.66 19.08
CA GLU A 274 -0.89 -10.33 18.18
C GLU A 274 -1.47 -9.27 17.23
N LEU A 275 -1.31 -9.49 15.92
CA LEU A 275 -1.98 -8.70 14.90
C LEU A 275 -3.34 -9.33 14.62
N GLU A 276 -4.40 -8.52 14.64
CA GLU A 276 -5.75 -8.98 14.32
C GLU A 276 -5.80 -9.49 12.86
N PRO A 277 -6.71 -10.42 12.52
CA PRO A 277 -6.95 -10.81 11.13
C PRO A 277 -7.28 -9.61 10.25
N ALA A 278 -6.96 -9.69 8.96
CA ALA A 278 -7.31 -8.71 7.95
C ALA A 278 -7.09 -7.26 8.43
N SER A 279 -5.88 -6.97 8.93
CA SER A 279 -5.63 -5.73 9.66
C SER A 279 -4.48 -4.91 9.12
N VAL A 280 -4.63 -3.59 9.26
CA VAL A 280 -3.55 -2.62 9.18
C VAL A 280 -3.29 -2.12 10.59
N SER A 281 -2.06 -2.27 11.06
CA SER A 281 -1.64 -1.84 12.40
C SER A 281 -0.51 -0.83 12.31
N LYS A 282 -0.70 0.35 12.91
CA LYS A 282 0.34 1.35 13.12
C LYS A 282 0.76 1.35 14.58
N PHE A 283 2.05 1.22 14.84
CA PHE A 283 2.67 1.37 16.14
C PHE A 283 3.46 2.67 16.16
N THR A 284 3.11 3.55 17.10
CA THR A 284 3.93 4.70 17.48
C THR A 284 4.72 4.33 18.72
N LEU A 285 6.03 4.23 18.56
CA LEU A 285 6.97 3.79 19.59
C LEU A 285 7.81 4.98 20.02
N THR A 286 7.82 5.28 21.33
CA THR A 286 8.73 6.26 21.91
C THR A 286 9.97 5.55 22.43
N LEU A 287 11.16 5.98 21.98
CA LEU A 287 12.47 5.42 22.36
C LEU A 287 13.10 6.12 23.57
#